data_AF-A0A1B1I0M7-F1
#
_entry.id   AF-A0A1B1I0M7-F1
#
_cell.length_a   1.000
_cell.length_b   1.000
_cell.length_c   1.000
_cell.angle_alpha   90.00
_cell.angle_beta   90.00
_cell.angle_gamma   90.00
#
_symmetry.space_group_name_H-M   'P 1'
#
loop_
_entity.id
_entity.type
_entity.pdbx_description
1 polymer ?
#
loop_
_entity_poly.entity_id
_entity_poly.type
_entity_poly.pdbx_seq_one_letter_code
_entity_poly.pdbx_strand_id
1 'polypeptide(L)'
;MPTRDDDRQDNRLQDAINDLKNIFSTIMDILTKMDLDEMVHLYSKKIDAQILKTVKETGWMYRGGQFTVTYVTKETFSLEISLYYQDAEGEWRQVKSVTPRDMKYLKETAVKELFEKKKISYDIDAPKEEKSEEQSSPIE
;
A
#
# COMPACT_ATOMS: atom_id res chain seq x y z
N MET A 1 -12.52 -30.84 10.23
CA MET A 1 -12.87 -30.78 8.80
C MET A 1 -12.68 -29.32 8.40
N PRO A 2 -11.68 -28.97 7.58
CA PRO A 2 -11.59 -27.61 7.07
C PRO A 2 -12.78 -27.40 6.12
N THR A 3 -13.59 -26.41 6.43
CA THR A 3 -14.80 -26.05 5.70
C THR A 3 -14.42 -25.46 4.35
N ARG A 4 -15.18 -25.80 3.29
CA ARG A 4 -14.98 -25.33 1.90
C ARG A 4 -14.89 -23.81 1.73
N ASP A 5 -15.32 -23.06 2.75
CA ASP A 5 -15.27 -21.60 2.80
C ASP A 5 -13.86 -21.08 3.16
N ASP A 6 -13.07 -21.84 3.93
CA ASP A 6 -11.71 -21.47 4.34
C ASP A 6 -10.75 -21.44 3.13
N ASP A 7 -10.83 -22.47 2.28
CA ASP A 7 -10.07 -22.54 1.03
C ASP A 7 -10.40 -21.37 0.07
N ARG A 8 -11.65 -20.88 0.05
CA ARG A 8 -12.05 -19.75 -0.82
C ARG A 8 -11.51 -18.42 -0.31
N GLN A 9 -11.49 -18.23 1.00
CA GLN A 9 -10.96 -17.01 1.63
C GLN A 9 -9.44 -16.89 1.41
N ASP A 10 -8.70 -18.01 1.52
CA ASP A 10 -7.25 -18.02 1.28
C ASP A 10 -6.90 -17.64 -0.17
N ASN A 11 -7.62 -18.21 -1.14
CA ASN A 11 -7.42 -17.87 -2.55
C ASN A 11 -7.68 -16.38 -2.84
N ARG A 12 -8.70 -15.77 -2.23
CA ARG A 12 -9.01 -14.34 -2.35
C ARG A 12 -7.93 -13.46 -1.75
N LEU A 13 -7.37 -13.86 -0.60
CA LEU A 13 -6.29 -13.16 0.06
C LEU A 13 -5.03 -13.18 -0.81
N GLN A 14 -4.71 -14.34 -1.37
CA GLN A 14 -3.59 -14.50 -2.29
C GLN A 14 -3.77 -13.69 -3.57
N ASP A 15 -4.99 -13.63 -4.11
CA ASP A 15 -5.31 -12.80 -5.28
C ASP A 15 -5.07 -11.31 -4.99
N ALA A 16 -5.56 -10.80 -3.85
CA ALA A 16 -5.33 -9.42 -3.43
C ALA A 16 -3.84 -9.11 -3.20
N ILE A 17 -3.07 -10.04 -2.61
CA ILE A 17 -1.61 -9.90 -2.46
C ILE A 17 -0.93 -9.87 -3.83
N ASN A 18 -1.34 -10.72 -4.77
CA ASN A 18 -0.79 -10.77 -6.12
C ASN A 18 -1.11 -9.51 -6.92
N ASP A 19 -2.35 -9.01 -6.85
CA ASP A 19 -2.73 -7.73 -7.44
C ASP A 19 -1.91 -6.57 -6.85
N LEU A 20 -1.73 -6.52 -5.52
CA LEU A 20 -0.89 -5.51 -4.86
C LEU A 20 0.57 -5.58 -5.34
N LYS A 21 1.11 -6.79 -5.49
CA LYS A 21 2.46 -7.01 -6.04
C LYS A 21 2.55 -6.60 -7.52
N ASN A 22 1.48 -6.79 -8.29
CA ASN A 22 1.38 -6.36 -9.67
C ASN A 22 1.32 -4.83 -9.78
N ILE A 23 0.63 -4.16 -8.84
CA ILE A 23 0.62 -2.68 -8.71
C ILE A 23 2.04 -2.16 -8.47
N PHE A 24 2.77 -2.77 -7.53
CA PHE A 24 4.19 -2.46 -7.32
C PHE A 24 5.01 -2.60 -8.60
N SER A 25 4.87 -3.72 -9.30
CA SER A 25 5.63 -3.98 -10.54
C SER A 25 5.29 -3.00 -11.65
N THR A 26 4.00 -2.66 -11.81
CA THR A 26 3.51 -1.72 -12.82
C THR A 26 3.98 -0.30 -12.54
N ILE A 27 3.85 0.16 -11.29
CA ILE A 27 4.33 1.48 -10.89
C ILE A 27 5.85 1.54 -11.05
N MET A 28 6.56 0.44 -10.83
CA MET A 28 8.02 0.39 -11.02
C MET A 28 8.51 0.57 -12.45
N ASP A 29 7.71 0.25 -13.46
CA ASP A 29 8.01 0.59 -14.86
C ASP A 29 7.88 2.10 -15.12
N ILE A 30 6.99 2.75 -14.35
CA ILE A 30 6.69 4.19 -14.45
C ILE A 30 7.64 5.03 -13.58
N LEU A 31 8.17 4.47 -12.48
CA LEU A 31 9.06 5.11 -11.49
C LEU A 31 10.45 5.46 -12.04
N THR A 32 10.51 6.16 -13.17
CA THR A 32 11.75 6.72 -13.70
C THR A 32 11.91 8.12 -13.12
N LYS A 33 12.60 8.24 -11.97
CA LYS A 33 12.84 9.51 -11.27
C LYS A 33 11.56 10.22 -10.82
N MET A 34 10.74 9.56 -9.98
CA MET A 34 9.64 10.22 -9.25
C MET A 34 10.06 10.59 -7.82
N ASP A 35 9.40 11.59 -7.24
CA ASP A 35 9.50 11.87 -5.80
C ASP A 35 8.54 10.99 -4.99
N LEU A 36 8.64 11.06 -3.65
CA LEU A 36 7.84 10.25 -2.73
C LEU A 36 6.36 10.60 -2.83
N ASP A 37 6.02 11.87 -3.06
CA ASP A 37 4.65 12.35 -3.10
C ASP A 37 3.93 11.82 -4.36
N GLU A 38 4.57 11.94 -5.54
CA GLU A 38 4.06 11.34 -6.77
C GLU A 38 3.94 9.81 -6.67
N MET A 39 4.92 9.17 -6.03
CA MET A 39 4.91 7.74 -5.78
C MET A 39 3.70 7.35 -4.91
N VAL A 40 3.50 7.99 -3.76
CA VAL A 40 2.39 7.72 -2.84
C VAL A 40 1.04 7.99 -3.51
N HIS A 41 0.91 9.08 -4.27
CA HIS A 41 -0.33 9.40 -4.97
C HIS A 41 -0.69 8.33 -6.03
N LEU A 42 0.31 7.85 -6.77
CA LEU A 42 0.13 6.81 -7.77
C LEU A 42 -0.21 5.45 -7.14
N TYR A 43 0.47 5.11 -6.04
CA TYR A 43 0.16 3.92 -5.24
C TYR A 43 -1.25 4.01 -4.67
N SER A 44 -1.61 5.10 -3.99
CA SER A 44 -2.96 5.32 -3.44
C SER A 44 -4.01 5.05 -4.50
N LYS A 45 -3.96 5.74 -5.64
CA LYS A 45 -4.99 5.61 -6.68
C LYS A 45 -5.16 4.18 -7.21
N LYS A 46 -4.06 3.42 -7.36
CA LYS A 46 -4.15 2.01 -7.80
C LYS A 46 -4.62 1.10 -6.67
N ILE A 47 -4.16 1.33 -5.45
CA ILE A 47 -4.56 0.59 -4.26
C ILE A 47 -6.04 0.82 -3.96
N ASP A 48 -6.54 2.05 -4.09
CA ASP A 48 -7.95 2.43 -3.98
C ASP A 48 -8.83 1.61 -4.92
N ALA A 49 -8.45 1.53 -6.21
CA ALA A 49 -9.15 0.70 -7.18
C ALA A 49 -9.12 -0.80 -6.79
N GLN A 50 -7.98 -1.27 -6.28
CA GLN A 50 -7.84 -2.64 -5.81
C GLN A 50 -8.66 -2.93 -4.55
N ILE A 51 -8.72 -2.00 -3.61
CA ILE A 51 -9.53 -2.09 -2.39
C ILE A 51 -11.00 -2.20 -2.81
N LEU A 52 -11.50 -1.30 -3.65
CA LEU A 52 -12.89 -1.32 -4.11
C LEU A 52 -13.24 -2.62 -4.83
N LYS A 53 -12.35 -3.11 -5.70
CA LYS A 53 -12.49 -4.40 -6.37
C LYS A 53 -12.56 -5.54 -5.35
N THR A 54 -11.59 -5.61 -4.43
CA THR A 54 -11.51 -6.64 -3.40
C THR A 54 -12.75 -6.63 -2.51
N VAL A 55 -13.15 -5.48 -1.97
CA VAL A 55 -14.35 -5.31 -1.14
C VAL A 55 -15.60 -5.80 -1.88
N LYS A 56 -15.72 -5.47 -3.18
CA LYS A 56 -16.86 -5.86 -4.01
C LYS A 56 -16.90 -7.35 -4.35
N GLU A 57 -15.75 -7.98 -4.60
CA GLU A 57 -15.67 -9.40 -4.97
C GLU A 57 -15.68 -10.34 -3.77
N THR A 58 -15.04 -9.93 -2.67
CA THR A 58 -14.91 -10.73 -1.45
C THR A 58 -16.04 -10.48 -0.46
N GLY A 59 -16.60 -9.27 -0.44
CA GLY A 59 -17.49 -8.78 0.61
C GLY A 59 -16.75 -8.30 1.86
N TRP A 60 -15.41 -8.23 1.86
CA TRP A 60 -14.64 -7.76 3.00
C TRP A 60 -14.80 -6.26 3.20
N MET A 61 -14.76 -5.83 4.46
CA MET A 61 -14.81 -4.43 4.86
C MET A 61 -13.39 -3.91 5.04
N TYR A 62 -12.96 -2.97 4.21
CA TYR A 62 -11.66 -2.33 4.39
C TYR A 62 -11.64 -1.50 5.67
N ARG A 63 -10.61 -1.70 6.50
CA ARG A 63 -10.44 -1.01 7.79
C ARG A 63 -9.35 0.05 7.77
N GLY A 64 -8.38 -0.07 6.87
CA GLY A 64 -7.28 0.88 6.74
C GLY A 64 -6.04 0.22 6.17
N GLY A 65 -5.03 1.03 5.88
CA GLY A 65 -3.80 0.54 5.30
C GLY A 65 -2.66 1.48 5.60
N GLN A 66 -1.44 1.01 5.37
CA GLN A 66 -0.23 1.76 5.64
C GLN A 66 0.78 1.47 4.54
N PHE A 67 1.30 2.54 3.94
CA PHE A 67 2.41 2.53 3.00
C PHE A 67 3.65 3.02 3.74
N THR A 68 4.66 2.17 3.88
CA THR A 68 5.91 2.48 4.58
C THR A 68 7.07 2.40 3.60
N VAL A 69 7.82 3.50 3.50
CA VAL A 69 9.10 3.59 2.82
C VAL A 69 10.19 3.57 3.88
N THR A 70 11.03 2.54 3.87
CA THR A 70 12.13 2.39 4.82
C THR A 70 13.45 2.51 4.09
N TYR A 71 14.31 3.41 4.55
CA TYR A 71 15.70 3.47 4.12
C TYR A 71 16.44 2.23 4.62
N VAL A 72 17.06 1.46 3.72
CA VAL A 72 17.83 0.27 4.10
C VAL A 72 19.32 0.56 4.03
N THR A 73 19.78 1.06 2.89
CA THR A 73 21.18 1.40 2.63
C THR A 73 21.28 2.65 1.76
N LYS A 74 22.51 3.12 1.48
CA LYS A 74 22.77 4.27 0.58
C LYS A 74 22.40 4.03 -0.88
N GLU A 75 22.17 2.78 -1.23
CA GLU A 75 21.87 2.37 -2.61
C GLU A 75 20.47 1.76 -2.70
N THR A 76 19.86 1.36 -1.57
CA THR A 76 18.58 0.65 -1.56
C THR A 76 17.64 1.10 -0.45
N PHE A 77 16.35 1.08 -0.73
CA PHE A 77 15.25 1.28 0.21
C PHE A 77 14.24 0.13 0.08
N SER A 78 13.37 -0.04 1.07
CA SER A 78 12.29 -1.01 1.06
C SER A 78 10.96 -0.30 1.07
N LEU A 79 10.08 -0.71 0.18
CA LEU A 79 8.68 -0.31 0.16
C LEU A 79 7.85 -1.44 0.76
N GLU A 80 7.05 -1.11 1.75
CA GLU A 80 6.11 -2.01 2.38
C GLU A 80 4.72 -1.40 2.33
N ILE A 81 3.74 -2.18 1.90
CA ILE A 81 2.32 -1.84 2.02
C ILE A 81 1.65 -2.89 2.85
N SER A 82 0.85 -2.47 3.82
CA SER A 82 -0.01 -3.32 4.62
C SER A 82 -1.43 -2.79 4.55
N LEU A 83 -2.36 -3.58 4.01
CA LEU A 83 -3.79 -3.30 3.94
C LEU A 83 -4.52 -4.24 4.90
N TYR A 84 -5.45 -3.69 5.66
CA TYR A 84 -6.22 -4.41 6.66
C TYR A 84 -7.69 -4.43 6.26
N TYR A 85 -8.23 -5.63 6.13
CA TYR A 85 -9.63 -5.89 5.82
C TYR A 85 -10.24 -6.70 6.97
N GLN A 86 -11.55 -6.63 7.07
CA GLN A 86 -12.33 -7.42 8.00
C GLN A 86 -13.39 -8.20 7.22
N ASP A 87 -13.44 -9.50 7.42
CA ASP A 87 -14.47 -10.34 6.81
C ASP A 87 -15.85 -10.11 7.47
N ALA A 88 -16.92 -10.60 6.83
CA ALA A 88 -18.27 -10.60 7.39
C ALA A 88 -18.36 -11.32 8.75
N GLU A 89 -17.51 -12.32 9.00
CA GLU A 89 -17.39 -13.02 10.29
C GLU A 89 -16.63 -12.21 11.35
N GLY A 90 -16.09 -11.04 10.99
CA GLY A 90 -15.31 -10.18 11.88
C GLY A 90 -13.83 -10.53 11.95
N GLU A 91 -13.37 -11.51 11.18
CA GLU A 91 -11.97 -11.91 11.11
C GLU A 91 -11.10 -10.89 10.37
N TRP A 92 -9.89 -10.66 10.89
CA TRP A 92 -8.93 -9.75 10.27
C TRP A 92 -8.17 -10.43 9.13
N ARG A 93 -8.18 -9.79 7.96
CA ARG A 93 -7.45 -10.22 6.76
C ARG A 93 -6.40 -9.16 6.42
N GLN A 94 -5.14 -9.52 6.52
CA GLN A 94 -4.02 -8.61 6.23
C GLN A 94 -3.42 -8.93 4.86
N VAL A 95 -3.53 -7.98 3.92
CA VAL A 95 -2.85 -8.04 2.62
C VAL A 95 -1.61 -7.18 2.74
N LYS A 96 -0.42 -7.79 2.76
CA LYS A 96 0.83 -7.05 2.80
C LYS A 96 1.75 -7.43 1.66
N SER A 97 2.52 -6.46 1.19
CA SER A 97 3.53 -6.66 0.17
C SER A 97 4.75 -5.81 0.49
N VAL A 98 5.93 -6.44 0.45
CA VAL A 98 7.21 -5.79 0.69
C VAL A 98 8.13 -6.01 -0.49
N THR A 99 8.75 -4.95 -0.95
CA THR A 99 9.63 -4.96 -2.12
C THR A 99 10.85 -4.07 -1.88
N PRO A 100 12.07 -4.66 -1.83
CA PRO A 100 13.30 -3.88 -1.80
C PRO A 100 13.58 -3.25 -3.18
N ARG A 101 14.19 -2.06 -3.18
CA ARG A 101 14.38 -1.26 -4.39
C ARG A 101 15.62 -0.38 -4.32
N ASP A 102 16.19 -0.05 -5.48
CA ASP A 102 17.33 0.85 -5.58
C ASP A 102 16.92 2.33 -5.47
N MET A 103 17.70 3.13 -4.74
CA MET A 103 17.51 4.57 -4.59
C MET A 103 17.59 5.34 -5.92
N LYS A 104 18.16 4.75 -6.98
CA LYS A 104 18.20 5.33 -8.34
C LYS A 104 16.83 5.61 -8.96
N TYR A 105 15.77 4.97 -8.45
CA TYR A 105 14.40 5.16 -8.91
C TYR A 105 13.70 6.37 -8.25
N LEU A 106 14.27 6.87 -7.15
CA LEU A 106 13.79 8.08 -6.46
C LEU A 106 14.54 9.32 -6.97
N LYS A 107 13.86 10.46 -7.03
CA LYS A 107 14.52 11.77 -7.19
C LYS A 107 15.45 12.05 -6.01
N GLU A 108 16.46 12.88 -6.22
CA GLU A 108 17.39 13.30 -5.16
C GLU A 108 16.68 13.94 -3.97
N THR A 109 15.59 14.68 -4.21
CA THR A 109 14.74 15.27 -3.16
C THR A 109 14.11 14.19 -2.27
N ALA A 110 13.52 13.16 -2.89
CA ALA A 110 12.94 12.01 -2.21
C ALA A 110 13.98 11.17 -1.47
N VAL A 111 15.15 10.96 -2.09
CA VAL A 111 16.29 10.31 -1.44
C VAL A 111 16.70 11.09 -0.19
N LYS A 112 16.76 12.41 -0.27
CA LYS A 112 17.12 13.27 0.85
C LYS A 112 16.08 13.20 1.97
N GLU A 113 14.79 13.30 1.66
CA GLU A 113 13.72 13.15 2.65
C GLU A 113 13.74 11.77 3.32
N LEU A 114 13.89 10.71 2.54
CA LEU A 114 13.99 9.35 3.06
C LEU A 114 15.24 9.14 3.89
N PHE A 115 16.36 9.77 3.51
CA PHE A 115 17.60 9.75 4.28
C PHE A 115 17.46 10.48 5.62
N GLU A 116 16.81 11.65 5.62
CA GLU A 116 16.57 12.44 6.83
C GLU A 116 15.59 11.75 7.78
N LYS A 117 14.46 11.26 7.26
CA LYS A 117 13.42 10.61 8.06
C LYS A 117 13.73 9.15 8.39
N LYS A 118 14.59 8.48 7.62
CA LYS A 118 14.94 7.03 7.64
C LYS A 118 13.77 6.09 7.39
N LYS A 119 12.57 6.46 7.82
CA LYS A 119 11.32 5.75 7.62
C LYS A 119 10.24 6.80 7.40
N ILE A 120 9.46 6.64 6.35
CA ILE A 120 8.31 7.47 6.08
C ILE A 120 7.13 6.52 5.96
N SER A 121 6.08 6.78 6.74
CA SER A 121 4.86 6.00 6.72
C SER A 121 3.71 6.92 6.37
N TYR A 122 2.93 6.50 5.38
CA TYR A 122 1.74 7.16 4.88
C TYR A 122 0.56 6.27 5.19
N ASP A 123 -0.51 6.86 5.71
CA ASP A 123 -1.75 6.14 5.91
C ASP A 123 -2.47 5.99 4.56
N ILE A 124 -2.98 4.79 4.31
CA ILE A 124 -3.82 4.50 3.14
C ILE A 124 -5.25 4.49 3.69
N ASP A 125 -5.88 5.65 3.63
CA ASP A 125 -7.31 5.77 3.90
C ASP A 125 -8.11 4.89 2.93
N ALA A 126 -9.33 4.56 3.34
CA ALA A 126 -10.28 3.98 2.40
C ALA A 126 -10.50 4.97 1.25
N PRO A 127 -10.72 4.52 0.01
CA PRO A 127 -11.17 5.40 -1.05
C PRO A 127 -12.47 6.06 -0.62
N LYS A 128 -12.38 7.30 -0.16
CA LYS A 128 -13.53 8.14 0.12
C LYS A 128 -14.09 8.53 -1.24
N GLU A 129 -15.35 8.21 -1.51
CA GLU A 129 -16.09 9.02 -2.50
C GLU A 129 -15.85 10.47 -2.09
N GLU A 130 -15.17 11.20 -2.96
CA GLU A 130 -14.44 12.43 -2.66
C GLU A 130 -15.23 13.37 -1.73
N LYS A 131 -14.78 13.46 -0.48
CA LYS A 131 -14.85 14.69 0.29
C LYS A 131 -13.49 14.90 0.92
N SER A 132 -12.80 15.87 0.34
CA SER A 132 -11.65 16.61 0.85
C SER A 132 -11.76 16.92 2.35
N GLU A 133 -10.62 17.29 2.94
CA GLU A 133 -10.33 17.63 4.35
C GLU A 133 -9.77 16.42 5.15
N GLU A 134 -8.62 16.49 5.82
CA GLU A 134 -7.84 17.66 6.24
C GLU A 134 -6.41 17.23 6.62
N GLN A 135 -5.47 18.13 6.33
CA GLN A 135 -4.12 18.14 6.85
C GLN A 135 -4.12 17.92 8.37
N SER A 136 -3.44 16.89 8.86
CA SER A 136 -3.19 16.73 10.30
C SER A 136 -1.70 16.78 10.56
N SER A 137 -1.16 17.98 10.66
CA SER A 137 -0.01 18.27 11.50
C SER A 137 -0.12 19.73 11.97
N PRO A 138 -0.83 20.00 13.08
CA PRO A 138 -0.58 21.21 13.84
C PRO A 138 0.70 20.96 14.64
N ILE A 139 1.78 21.67 14.30
CA ILE A 139 2.90 21.83 15.23
C ILE A 139 2.61 23.12 15.99
N GLU A 140 2.41 22.97 17.30
CA GLU A 140 2.22 24.00 18.31
C GLU A 140 3.43 24.96 18.42
#